data_AF-A0A7G9L3P7-F1
#
_entry.id   AF-A0A7G9L3P7-F1
#
_cell.length_a   1.000
_cell.length_b   1.000
_cell.length_c   1.000
_cell.angle_alpha   90.00
_cell.angle_beta   90.00
_cell.angle_gamma   90.00
#
_symmetry.space_group_name_H-M   'P 1'
#
loop_
_entity.id
_entity.type
_entity.pdbx_description
1 polymer ?
#
loop_
_entity_poly.entity_id
_entity_poly.type
_entity_poly.pdbx_seq_one_letter_code
_entity_poly.pdbx_strand_id
1 'polypeptide(L)'
;MESMILERPAGQAEQAWAGAMAELNRLETECDEKHRLYDAAFKRFCELRPDRASIPTGELPIYCERDLLERDLSDVIDTLVANHGRTWWGDLESAKATKQAAIDAVHAYRQQHEQARSITNVDAIEEAASRAADALSDAEMALVQMRAPTPAALRWKLRRLFGPGDSIWAEEYTRQTYEDIDRFLGGDD
;
A
#
# COMPACT_ATOMS: atom_id res chain seq x y z
N MET A 1 -22.84 -39.51 1.13
CA MET A 1 -23.44 -38.17 1.27
C MET A 1 -23.14 -37.43 -0.02
N GLU A 2 -23.91 -37.70 -1.06
CA GLU A 2 -23.77 -37.03 -2.36
C GLU A 2 -24.34 -35.63 -2.21
N SER A 3 -23.46 -34.63 -2.30
CA SER A 3 -23.88 -33.24 -2.40
C SER A 3 -24.61 -33.07 -3.73
N MET A 4 -25.94 -33.00 -3.68
CA MET A 4 -26.77 -32.55 -4.80
C MET A 4 -26.40 -31.10 -5.11
N ILE A 5 -25.40 -30.90 -5.96
CA ILE A 5 -25.16 -29.63 -6.63
C ILE A 5 -26.32 -29.47 -7.62
N LEU A 6 -27.40 -28.84 -7.15
CA LEU A 6 -28.48 -28.38 -8.01
C LEU A 6 -27.87 -27.38 -8.99
N GLU A 7 -27.60 -27.86 -10.21
CA GLU A 7 -27.13 -27.01 -11.30
C GLU A 7 -28.15 -25.89 -11.52
N ARG A 8 -27.74 -24.63 -11.34
CA ARG A 8 -28.58 -23.50 -11.72
C ARG A 8 -28.86 -23.60 -13.22
N PRO A 9 -30.10 -23.33 -13.67
CA PRO A 9 -30.40 -23.21 -15.09
C PRO A 9 -29.40 -22.28 -15.78
N ALA A 10 -28.95 -22.60 -17.00
CA ALA A 10 -27.90 -21.85 -17.71
C ALA A 10 -28.14 -20.33 -17.71
N GLY A 11 -29.39 -19.89 -17.95
CA GLY A 11 -29.75 -18.46 -17.92
C GLY A 11 -29.60 -17.77 -16.55
N GLN A 12 -29.74 -18.49 -15.44
CA GLN A 12 -29.48 -17.95 -14.10
C GLN A 12 -27.99 -17.82 -13.80
N ALA A 13 -27.15 -18.73 -14.33
CA ALA A 13 -25.70 -18.66 -14.19
C ALA A 13 -25.12 -17.49 -14.99
N GLU A 14 -25.60 -17.27 -16.21
CA GLU A 14 -25.21 -16.10 -17.03
C GLU A 14 -25.61 -14.78 -16.39
N GLN A 15 -26.84 -14.69 -15.87
CA GLN A 15 -27.30 -13.47 -15.18
C GLN A 15 -26.49 -13.17 -13.92
N ALA A 16 -26.18 -14.20 -13.11
CA ALA A 16 -25.34 -14.03 -11.93
C ALA A 16 -23.91 -13.57 -12.30
N TRP A 17 -23.33 -14.16 -13.35
CA TRP A 17 -22.03 -13.76 -13.87
C TRP A 17 -22.02 -12.31 -14.36
N ALA A 18 -23.03 -11.92 -15.14
CA ALA A 18 -23.15 -10.55 -15.65
C ALA A 18 -23.28 -9.53 -14.50
N GLY A 19 -24.04 -9.85 -13.45
CA GLY A 19 -24.15 -9.02 -12.25
C GLY A 19 -22.81 -8.88 -11.50
N ALA A 20 -22.09 -9.98 -11.31
CA ALA A 20 -20.78 -9.97 -10.67
C ALA A 20 -19.72 -9.21 -11.49
N MET A 21 -19.73 -9.33 -12.82
CA MET A 21 -18.88 -8.54 -13.71
C MET A 21 -19.20 -7.05 -13.66
N ALA A 22 -20.49 -6.68 -13.61
CA ALA A 22 -20.88 -5.28 -13.49
C ALA A 22 -20.39 -4.68 -12.16
N GLU A 23 -20.45 -5.44 -11.07
CA GLU A 23 -19.93 -5.03 -9.78
C GLU A 23 -18.40 -4.91 -9.79
N LEU A 24 -17.69 -5.87 -10.40
CA LEU A 24 -16.24 -5.79 -10.57
C LEU A 24 -15.83 -4.51 -11.31
N ASN A 25 -16.47 -4.21 -12.45
CA ASN A 25 -16.16 -3.01 -13.25
C ASN A 25 -16.44 -1.71 -12.45
N ARG A 26 -17.49 -1.70 -11.63
CA ARG A 26 -17.81 -0.59 -10.73
C ARG A 26 -16.70 -0.41 -9.69
N LEU A 27 -16.27 -1.50 -9.06
CA LEU A 27 -15.19 -1.50 -8.06
C LEU A 27 -13.84 -1.14 -8.67
N GLU A 28 -13.56 -1.54 -9.92
CA GLU A 28 -12.33 -1.17 -10.64
C GLU A 28 -12.27 0.35 -10.83
N THR A 29 -13.39 0.95 -11.27
CA THR A 29 -13.50 2.41 -11.40
C THR A 29 -13.32 3.12 -10.05
N GLU A 30 -13.93 2.60 -8.98
CA GLU A 30 -13.79 3.15 -7.64
C GLU A 30 -12.36 3.06 -7.12
N CYS A 31 -11.72 1.90 -7.30
CA CYS A 31 -10.34 1.64 -6.91
C CYS A 31 -9.37 2.60 -7.61
N ASP A 32 -9.52 2.78 -8.93
CA ASP A 32 -8.73 3.73 -9.73
C ASP A 32 -8.90 5.17 -9.23
N GLU A 33 -10.12 5.57 -8.89
CA GLU A 33 -10.38 6.90 -8.33
C GLU A 33 -9.69 7.07 -6.96
N LYS A 34 -9.79 6.08 -6.06
CA LYS A 34 -9.14 6.15 -4.74
C LYS A 34 -7.62 6.15 -4.85
N HIS A 35 -7.03 5.35 -5.73
CA HIS A 35 -5.60 5.38 -5.98
C HIS A 35 -5.13 6.73 -6.53
N ARG A 36 -5.87 7.33 -7.48
CA ARG A 36 -5.56 8.69 -7.96
C ARG A 36 -5.59 9.73 -6.84
N LEU A 37 -6.57 9.64 -5.93
CA LEU A 37 -6.66 10.53 -4.77
C LEU A 37 -5.49 10.30 -3.80
N TYR A 38 -5.14 9.04 -3.54
CA TYR A 38 -3.98 8.68 -2.74
C TYR A 38 -2.69 9.22 -3.34
N ASP A 39 -2.43 9.01 -4.63
CA ASP A 39 -1.23 9.53 -5.31
C ASP A 39 -1.11 11.04 -5.19
N ALA A 40 -2.22 11.76 -5.36
CA ALA A 40 -2.26 13.21 -5.20
C ALA A 40 -1.97 13.65 -3.76
N ALA A 41 -2.60 12.99 -2.77
CA ALA A 41 -2.40 13.28 -1.35
C ALA A 41 -0.97 12.94 -0.89
N PHE A 42 -0.45 11.79 -1.33
CA PHE A 42 0.90 11.33 -1.01
C PHE A 42 1.96 12.22 -1.64
N LYS A 43 1.79 12.63 -2.90
CA LYS A 43 2.65 13.63 -3.54
C LYS A 43 2.65 14.93 -2.73
N ARG A 44 1.47 15.44 -2.37
CA ARG A 44 1.35 16.66 -1.58
C ARG A 44 2.00 16.51 -0.20
N PHE A 45 1.88 15.34 0.42
CA PHE A 45 2.50 15.03 1.69
C PHE A 45 4.03 15.06 1.57
N CYS A 46 4.58 14.47 0.50
CA CYS A 46 6.01 14.49 0.21
C CYS A 46 6.56 15.91 -0.04
N GLU A 47 5.74 16.82 -0.62
CA GLU A 47 6.11 18.23 -0.80
C GLU A 47 6.09 19.03 0.51
N LEU A 48 5.21 18.68 1.44
CA LEU A 48 5.02 19.39 2.71
C LEU A 48 5.89 18.85 3.85
N ARG A 49 6.27 17.58 3.81
CA ARG A 49 7.04 16.96 4.88
C ARG A 49 8.44 17.58 4.95
N PRO A 50 8.98 17.79 6.16
CA PRO A 50 10.35 18.27 6.32
C PRO A 50 11.37 17.28 5.74
N ASP A 51 12.47 17.81 5.20
CA ASP A 51 13.59 16.99 4.74
C ASP A 51 14.37 16.42 5.92
N ARG A 52 14.50 15.09 5.98
CA ARG A 52 15.28 14.38 7.00
C ARG A 52 16.76 14.78 6.97
N ALA A 53 17.32 15.14 5.82
CA ALA A 53 18.74 15.48 5.71
C ALA A 53 19.13 16.72 6.53
N SER A 54 18.14 17.53 6.94
CA SER A 54 18.34 18.72 7.77
C SER A 54 18.54 18.43 9.27
N ILE A 55 18.38 17.19 9.72
CA ILE A 55 18.41 16.83 11.15
C ILE A 55 19.78 16.27 11.53
N PRO A 56 20.45 16.82 12.57
CA PRO A 56 21.73 16.33 13.06
C PRO A 56 21.57 15.01 13.86
N THR A 57 21.21 13.94 13.15
CA THR A 57 20.94 12.61 13.73
C THR A 57 22.18 11.92 14.29
N GLY A 58 23.39 12.32 13.88
CA GLY A 58 24.65 11.75 14.39
C GLY A 58 24.89 11.94 15.89
N GLU A 59 24.14 12.85 16.52
CA GLU A 59 24.22 13.14 17.96
C GLU A 59 23.29 12.28 18.81
N LEU A 60 22.38 11.55 18.16
CA LEU A 60 21.30 10.78 18.76
C LEU A 60 21.33 9.31 18.28
N PRO A 61 20.78 8.37 19.05
CA PRO A 61 20.65 6.97 18.63
C PRO A 61 19.50 6.79 17.60
N ILE A 62 19.56 7.51 16.47
CA ILE A 62 18.58 7.50 15.39
C ILE A 62 19.23 6.93 14.14
N TYR A 63 18.77 5.76 13.69
CA TYR A 63 19.39 5.05 12.56
C TYR A 63 18.50 5.06 11.31
N CYS A 64 17.18 5.09 11.50
CA CYS A 64 16.21 5.08 10.42
C CYS A 64 15.07 6.11 10.62
N GLU A 65 14.22 6.25 9.60
CA GLU A 65 13.06 7.15 9.65
C GLU A 65 12.05 6.75 10.72
N ARG A 66 11.88 5.44 10.96
CA ARG A 66 11.06 4.93 12.07
C ARG A 66 11.57 5.44 13.42
N ASP A 67 12.87 5.34 13.68
CA ASP A 67 13.46 5.86 14.92
C ASP A 67 13.22 7.38 15.06
N LEU A 68 13.37 8.10 13.95
CA LEU A 68 13.15 9.54 13.93
C LEU A 68 11.72 9.91 14.33
N LEU A 69 10.72 9.14 13.92
CA LEU A 69 9.31 9.39 14.20
C LEU A 69 8.87 8.86 15.57
N GLU A 70 9.35 7.69 15.98
CA GLU A 70 8.76 6.92 17.08
C GLU A 70 9.67 6.76 18.31
N ARG A 71 10.99 6.92 18.16
CA ARG A 71 11.91 6.63 19.27
C ARG A 71 11.70 7.55 20.46
N ASP A 72 11.61 6.97 21.65
CA ASP A 72 11.65 7.72 22.89
C ASP A 72 13.08 8.25 23.15
N LEU A 73 13.19 9.55 23.37
CA LEU A 73 14.46 10.23 23.66
C LEU A 73 14.63 10.53 25.16
N SER A 74 13.73 10.06 26.02
CA SER A 74 13.74 10.31 27.47
C SER A 74 15.06 9.89 28.12
N ASP A 75 15.62 8.72 27.78
CA ASP A 75 16.91 8.28 28.30
C ASP A 75 18.06 9.26 27.97
N VAL A 76 18.02 9.88 26.78
CA VAL A 76 19.00 10.88 26.34
C VAL A 76 18.80 12.19 27.10
N ILE A 77 17.54 12.61 27.27
CA ILE A 77 17.16 13.81 28.03
C ILE A 77 17.58 13.66 29.50
N ASP A 78 17.27 12.54 30.13
CA ASP A 78 17.63 12.24 31.53
C ASP A 78 19.14 12.27 31.73
N THR A 79 19.89 11.73 30.77
CA THR A 79 21.36 11.78 30.77
C THR A 79 21.88 13.22 30.65
N LEU A 80 21.26 14.08 29.84
CA LEU A 80 21.63 15.51 29.72
C LEU A 80 21.33 16.30 31.00
N VAL A 81 20.23 15.97 31.68
CA VAL A 81 19.84 16.58 32.95
C VAL A 81 20.78 16.15 34.07
N ALA A 82 21.04 14.85 34.21
CA ALA A 82 21.89 14.29 35.27
C ALA A 82 23.34 14.81 35.24
N ASN A 83 23.82 15.21 34.05
CA ASN A 83 25.16 15.73 33.84
C ASN A 83 25.26 17.26 33.90
N HIS A 84 24.15 17.98 34.09
CA HIS A 84 24.19 19.44 34.18
C HIS A 84 24.99 19.93 35.39
N GLY A 85 25.93 20.85 35.17
CA GLY A 85 26.73 21.44 36.24
C GLY A 85 27.83 20.51 36.80
N ARG A 86 28.09 19.36 36.17
CA ARG A 86 29.23 18.49 36.53
C ARG A 86 30.46 18.86 35.69
N THR A 87 31.58 19.14 36.35
CA THR A 87 32.89 19.42 35.71
C THR A 87 33.67 18.14 35.46
N TRP A 88 33.95 17.82 34.20
CA TRP A 88 34.77 16.68 33.75
C TRP A 88 35.78 17.16 32.69
N TRP A 89 36.73 16.30 32.29
CA TRP A 89 37.75 16.62 31.28
C TRP A 89 37.11 16.74 29.88
N GLY A 90 36.83 17.97 29.42
CA GLY A 90 36.26 18.27 28.09
C GLY A 90 35.23 19.41 28.11
N ASP A 91 34.81 19.90 26.93
CA ASP A 91 33.77 20.93 26.79
C ASP A 91 32.36 20.29 26.78
N LEU A 92 31.94 19.83 27.96
CA LEU A 92 30.68 19.12 28.16
C LEU A 92 29.45 20.01 27.88
N GLU A 93 29.54 21.31 28.15
CA GLU A 93 28.44 22.24 27.91
C GLU A 93 28.20 22.46 26.41
N SER A 94 29.26 22.49 25.60
CA SER A 94 29.15 22.49 24.15
C SER A 94 28.54 21.19 23.63
N ALA A 95 28.99 20.02 24.12
CA ALA A 95 28.41 18.73 23.74
C ALA A 95 26.92 18.60 24.16
N LYS A 96 26.57 19.15 25.33
CA LYS A 96 25.19 19.23 25.81
C LYS A 96 24.33 20.12 24.92
N ALA A 97 24.82 21.30 24.56
CA ALA A 97 24.11 22.23 23.69
C ALA A 97 23.84 21.61 22.32
N THR A 98 24.82 20.91 21.75
CA THR A 98 24.68 20.17 20.49
C THR A 98 23.62 19.07 20.58
N LYS A 99 23.61 18.27 21.65
CA LYS A 99 22.60 17.22 21.85
C LYS A 99 21.20 17.78 22.07
N GLN A 100 21.08 18.88 22.82
CA GLN A 100 19.81 19.57 23.01
C GLN A 100 19.27 20.11 21.68
N ALA A 101 20.11 20.76 20.88
CA ALA A 101 19.72 21.25 19.55
C ALA A 101 19.27 20.10 18.63
N ALA A 102 19.90 18.94 18.71
CA ALA A 102 19.48 17.75 17.96
C ALA A 102 18.11 17.23 18.41
N ILE A 103 17.85 17.19 19.73
CA ILE A 103 16.54 16.80 20.29
C ILE A 103 15.45 17.77 19.82
N ASP A 104 15.71 19.07 19.91
CA ASP A 104 14.77 20.11 19.48
C ASP A 104 14.47 19.99 17.97
N ALA A 105 15.48 19.70 17.15
CA ALA A 105 15.33 19.46 15.72
C ALA A 105 14.46 18.22 15.42
N VAL A 106 14.61 17.13 16.18
CA VAL A 106 13.76 15.94 16.06
C VAL A 106 12.31 16.26 16.44
N HIS A 107 12.08 17.00 17.52
CA HIS A 107 10.72 17.41 17.91
C HIS A 107 10.07 18.29 16.86
N ALA A 108 10.80 19.29 16.34
CA ALA A 108 10.31 20.16 15.27
C ALA A 108 9.99 19.35 14.00
N TYR A 109 10.85 18.40 13.63
CA TYR A 109 10.60 17.49 12.52
C TYR A 109 9.31 16.68 12.71
N ARG A 110 9.13 16.04 13.88
CA ARG A 110 7.93 15.26 14.20
C ARG A 110 6.66 16.10 14.09
N GLN A 111 6.69 17.32 14.62
CA GLN A 111 5.56 18.24 14.57
C GLN A 111 5.21 18.62 13.12
N GLN A 112 6.21 18.99 12.31
CA GLN A 112 6.00 19.38 10.92
C GLN A 112 5.55 18.18 10.07
N HIS A 113 6.11 17.00 10.31
CA HIS A 113 5.70 15.76 9.66
C HIS A 113 4.24 15.43 9.97
N GLU A 114 3.83 15.50 11.24
CA GLU A 114 2.45 15.26 11.66
C GLU A 114 1.50 16.33 11.11
N GLN A 115 1.91 17.59 11.07
CA GLN A 115 1.14 18.66 10.44
C GLN A 115 0.95 18.39 8.94
N ALA A 116 1.99 17.95 8.24
CA ALA A 116 1.89 17.57 6.83
C ALA A 116 0.91 16.40 6.63
N ARG A 117 0.98 15.35 7.46
CA ARG A 117 0.01 14.23 7.44
C ARG A 117 -1.42 14.70 7.67
N SER A 118 -1.63 15.56 8.67
CA SER A 118 -2.95 16.09 9.02
C SER A 118 -3.55 16.95 7.90
N ILE A 119 -2.75 17.82 7.27
CA ILE A 119 -3.19 18.68 6.18
C ILE A 119 -3.59 17.86 4.94
N THR A 120 -2.84 16.81 4.63
CA THR A 120 -3.12 15.98 3.45
C THR A 120 -4.14 14.90 3.70
N ASN A 121 -4.42 14.60 4.99
CA ASN A 121 -5.25 13.48 5.41
C ASN A 121 -4.81 12.15 4.75
N VAL A 122 -3.49 12.00 4.54
CA VAL A 122 -2.93 10.94 3.69
C VAL A 122 -3.26 9.54 4.21
N ASP A 123 -3.25 9.33 5.53
CA ASP A 123 -3.50 8.02 6.14
C ASP A 123 -4.95 7.56 5.91
N ALA A 124 -5.93 8.47 6.04
CA ALA A 124 -7.33 8.12 5.82
C ALA A 124 -7.63 7.85 4.33
N ILE A 125 -6.93 8.55 3.44
CA ILE A 125 -7.04 8.35 1.99
C ILE A 125 -6.36 7.03 1.59
N GLU A 126 -5.19 6.73 2.13
CA GLU A 126 -4.50 5.44 1.97
C GLU A 126 -5.41 4.30 2.41
N GLU A 127 -5.98 4.38 3.62
CA GLU A 127 -6.88 3.35 4.13
C GLU A 127 -8.14 3.19 3.26
N ALA A 128 -8.67 4.27 2.69
CA ALA A 128 -9.77 4.21 1.73
C ALA A 128 -9.37 3.54 0.41
N ALA A 129 -8.16 3.80 -0.10
CA ALA A 129 -7.63 3.15 -1.29
C ALA A 129 -7.37 1.66 -1.05
N SER A 130 -6.77 1.28 0.10
CA SER A 130 -6.58 -0.11 0.49
C SER A 130 -7.90 -0.87 0.57
N ARG A 131 -8.94 -0.31 1.22
CA ARG A 131 -10.26 -0.95 1.28
C ARG A 131 -10.90 -1.13 -0.09
N ALA A 132 -10.73 -0.18 -1.01
CA ALA A 132 -11.24 -0.31 -2.38
C ALA A 132 -10.50 -1.41 -3.15
N ALA A 133 -9.18 -1.52 -2.97
CA ALA A 133 -8.38 -2.59 -3.55
C ALA A 133 -8.76 -3.97 -3.00
N ASP A 134 -8.97 -4.08 -1.69
CA ASP A 134 -9.44 -5.32 -1.05
C ASP A 134 -10.81 -5.74 -1.61
N ALA A 135 -11.76 -4.81 -1.70
CA ALA A 135 -13.09 -5.08 -2.26
C ALA A 135 -13.03 -5.52 -3.73
N LEU A 136 -12.17 -4.88 -4.54
CA LEU A 136 -11.93 -5.28 -5.92
C LEU A 136 -11.35 -6.69 -5.99
N SER A 137 -10.36 -7.01 -5.16
CA SER A 137 -9.73 -8.32 -5.10
C SER A 137 -10.73 -9.41 -4.68
N ASP A 138 -11.56 -9.14 -3.68
CA ASP A 138 -12.62 -10.04 -3.23
C ASP A 138 -13.65 -10.31 -4.34
N ALA A 139 -14.06 -9.28 -5.08
CA ALA A 139 -14.98 -9.41 -6.20
C ALA A 139 -14.36 -10.21 -7.37
N GLU A 140 -13.09 -9.99 -7.68
CA GLU A 140 -12.35 -10.75 -8.69
C GLU A 140 -12.25 -12.22 -8.29
N MET A 141 -11.90 -12.48 -7.03
CA MET A 141 -11.83 -13.84 -6.47
C MET A 141 -13.18 -14.54 -6.51
N ALA A 142 -14.28 -13.84 -6.20
CA ALA A 142 -15.62 -14.38 -6.30
C ALA A 142 -15.96 -14.81 -7.73
N LEU A 143 -15.65 -13.98 -8.75
CA LEU A 143 -15.79 -14.33 -10.16
C LEU A 143 -14.93 -15.54 -10.54
N VAL A 144 -13.69 -15.61 -10.06
CA VAL A 144 -12.79 -16.77 -10.26
C VAL A 144 -13.36 -18.05 -9.63
N GLN A 145 -14.12 -17.96 -8.54
CA GLN A 145 -14.74 -19.13 -7.90
C GLN A 145 -16.06 -19.57 -8.56
N MET A 146 -16.79 -18.64 -9.20
CA MET A 146 -18.05 -18.97 -9.90
C MET A 146 -17.81 -19.93 -11.08
N ARG A 147 -18.71 -20.89 -11.30
CA ARG A 147 -18.66 -21.71 -12.53
C ARG A 147 -18.83 -20.81 -13.75
N ALA A 148 -17.93 -20.91 -14.72
CA ALA A 148 -18.02 -20.14 -15.96
C ALA A 148 -19.29 -20.56 -16.73
N PRO A 149 -20.23 -19.64 -17.00
CA PRO A 149 -21.45 -19.97 -17.74
C PRO A 149 -21.24 -20.07 -19.25
N THR A 150 -20.17 -19.45 -19.79
CA THR A 150 -19.87 -19.40 -21.22
C THR A 150 -18.37 -19.56 -21.48
N PRO A 151 -17.95 -19.91 -22.72
CA PRO A 151 -16.53 -19.90 -23.10
C PRO A 151 -15.86 -18.54 -22.89
N ALA A 152 -16.57 -17.44 -23.12
CA ALA A 152 -16.06 -16.09 -22.88
C ALA A 152 -15.77 -15.84 -21.39
N ALA A 153 -16.64 -16.29 -20.49
CA ALA A 153 -16.39 -16.22 -19.05
C ALA A 153 -15.19 -17.09 -18.65
N LEU A 154 -15.06 -18.29 -19.20
CA LEU A 154 -13.89 -19.15 -18.95
C LEU A 154 -12.59 -18.49 -19.43
N ARG A 155 -12.61 -17.89 -20.64
CA ARG A 155 -11.49 -17.11 -21.18
C ARG A 155 -11.09 -15.98 -20.24
N TRP A 156 -12.06 -15.21 -19.74
CA TRP A 156 -11.79 -14.13 -18.77
C TRP A 156 -11.08 -14.67 -17.51
N LYS A 157 -11.56 -15.78 -16.93
CA LYS A 157 -10.96 -16.38 -15.73
C LYS A 157 -9.52 -16.84 -15.97
N LEU A 158 -9.28 -17.53 -17.08
CA LEU A 158 -7.95 -18.02 -17.42
C LEU A 158 -6.98 -16.86 -17.63
N ARG A 159 -7.40 -15.79 -18.31
CA ARG A 159 -6.58 -14.58 -18.47
C ARG A 159 -6.29 -13.85 -17.17
N ARG A 160 -7.20 -13.87 -16.18
CA ARG A 160 -6.92 -13.29 -14.84
C ARG A 160 -5.98 -14.17 -14.01
N LEU A 161 -6.16 -15.49 -14.03
CA LEU A 161 -5.30 -16.43 -13.29
C LEU A 161 -3.88 -16.52 -13.86
N PHE A 162 -3.76 -16.48 -15.18
CA PHE A 162 -2.49 -16.51 -15.90
C PHE A 162 -2.08 -15.14 -16.43
N GLY A 163 -2.62 -14.07 -15.82
CA GLY A 163 -2.38 -12.66 -16.13
C GLY A 163 -0.89 -12.35 -16.33
N PRO A 164 -0.54 -11.21 -16.96
CA PRO A 164 0.85 -10.76 -17.01
C PRO A 164 1.34 -10.49 -15.58
N GLY A 165 1.77 -11.55 -14.89
CA GLY A 165 2.41 -11.45 -13.59
C GLY A 165 3.87 -11.08 -13.79
N ASP A 166 4.47 -10.53 -12.74
CA ASP A 166 5.92 -10.36 -12.59
C ASP A 166 6.65 -11.72 -12.42
N SER A 167 6.14 -12.74 -13.11
CA SER A 167 6.71 -14.07 -13.14
C SER A 167 7.95 -14.06 -14.01
N ILE A 168 9.06 -14.53 -13.45
CA ILE A 168 10.33 -14.81 -14.12
C ILE A 168 10.21 -15.83 -15.27
N TRP A 169 9.06 -16.48 -15.46
CA TRP A 169 8.76 -17.30 -16.62
C TRP A 169 8.42 -16.41 -17.82
N ALA A 170 9.19 -16.59 -18.89
CA ALA A 170 9.24 -15.72 -20.05
C ALA A 170 7.85 -15.32 -20.56
N GLU A 171 7.67 -14.02 -20.79
CA GLU A 171 6.53 -13.38 -21.46
C GLU A 171 6.03 -14.18 -22.70
N GLU A 172 6.95 -14.85 -23.39
CA GLU A 172 6.68 -15.79 -24.48
C GLU A 172 5.73 -16.94 -24.11
N TYR A 173 5.93 -17.61 -22.96
CA TYR A 173 5.09 -18.73 -22.52
C TYR A 173 3.70 -18.24 -22.07
N THR A 174 3.62 -17.09 -21.43
CA THR A 174 2.35 -16.46 -21.07
C THR A 174 1.56 -16.08 -22.32
N ARG A 175 2.22 -15.46 -23.31
CA ARG A 175 1.63 -15.15 -24.61
C ARG A 175 1.14 -16.41 -25.34
N GLN A 176 1.97 -17.45 -25.42
CA GLN A 176 1.59 -18.72 -26.03
C GLN A 176 0.37 -19.35 -25.34
N THR A 177 0.32 -19.28 -24.00
CA THR A 177 -0.83 -19.79 -23.23
C THR A 177 -2.11 -19.03 -23.57
N TYR A 178 -2.06 -17.71 -23.77
CA TYR A 178 -3.22 -16.94 -24.24
C TYR A 178 -3.66 -17.29 -25.65
N GLU A 179 -2.70 -17.45 -26.57
CA GLU A 179 -2.99 -17.90 -27.94
C GLU A 179 -3.68 -19.27 -27.93
N ASP A 180 -3.23 -20.20 -27.08
CA ASP A 180 -3.87 -21.50 -26.91
C ASP A 180 -5.28 -21.40 -26.29
N ILE A 181 -5.48 -20.54 -25.29
CA ILE A 181 -6.81 -20.29 -24.70
C ILE A 181 -7.77 -19.79 -25.77
N ASP A 182 -7.34 -18.85 -26.61
CA ASP A 182 -8.17 -18.29 -27.67
C ASP A 182 -8.48 -19.33 -28.74
N ARG A 183 -7.48 -20.11 -29.16
CA ARG A 183 -7.64 -21.22 -30.11
C ARG A 183 -8.61 -22.28 -29.62
N PHE A 184 -8.55 -22.67 -28.34
CA PHE A 184 -9.38 -23.75 -27.78
C PHE A 184 -10.79 -23.31 -27.42
N LEU A 185 -11.02 -22.03 -27.09
CA LEU A 185 -12.33 -21.53 -26.67
C LEU A 185 -13.10 -20.81 -27.78
N GLY A 186 -12.65 -20.90 -29.03
CA GLY A 186 -13.34 -20.34 -30.19
C GLY A 186 -13.23 -18.82 -30.25
N GLY A 187 -12.01 -18.29 -30.23
CA GLY A 187 -11.77 -16.92 -30.71
C GLY A 187 -11.91 -16.91 -32.22
N ASP A 188 -13.04 -16.43 -32.73
CA ASP A 188 -13.09 -16.00 -34.13
C ASP A 188 -12.17 -14.79 -34.30
N ASP A 189 -11.43 -14.76 -35.41
CA ASP A 189 -10.70 -13.61 -35.94
C ASP A 189 -11.59 -12.35 -36.04
#